data_AF-A0A7X7F2S1-F1
#
_entry.id   AF-A0A7X7F2S1-F1
#
_cell.length_a   1.000
_cell.length_b   1.000
_cell.length_c   1.000
_cell.angle_alpha   90.00
_cell.angle_beta   90.00
_cell.angle_gamma   90.00
#
_symmetry.space_group_name_H-M   'P 1'
#
loop_
_entity.id
_entity.type
_entity.pdbx_description
1 polymer ?
#
loop_
_entity_poly.entity_id
_entity_poly.type
_entity_poly.pdbx_seq_one_letter_code
_entity_poly.pdbx_strand_id
1 'polypeptide(L)'
;MAVVALVALRITVGWHFFYEGVWKIANPDEFSASPFLTTAKGPAAPLFYAMIYDIDGRQRLASREAVTGRPLVEAWNKIADDARTRSGRTIEAEIRKRDKLDAKKPLGLDQADELRKKTNDAARPIEQALWQAEQQLNEWLAENQEAIRGLLGQSEEKADQKIEGDLLARLEALEQIEKTYLDAIQKIADADPAQKAALGSFGPRIDPWTPETTVGRVAKSTELRTAKGRPVLTLESVAGDIYLDAWSGQRDAAVKKFGMNEQQAHEAGRVYRQYAASIHDYFAENREPIEAYFGSLNRFEQAKAAGGDNAAYRKKRNWDDQQLLRAEANAWLGELDAMGEDYRLALHGLLDEGQKAKGVVPTGLTRSDLMDFAVTWSLTAIGFCMIVGLCNRLACLGGAGFLVAVLLTQPPWPLIYPPAPDVVGHALIVDKNFVEMMAMLALACLPVGRWGGLDAFLHRWFGRPLMKRFGFSCDE
;
A
#
# COMPACT_ATOMS: atom_id res chain seq x y z
N MET A 1 41.75 -29.05 -24.04
CA MET A 1 41.11 -29.29 -22.73
C MET A 1 40.87 -28.01 -21.94
N ALA A 2 41.87 -27.17 -21.67
CA ALA A 2 41.70 -25.93 -20.87
C ALA A 2 40.61 -24.98 -21.39
N VAL A 3 40.58 -24.69 -22.69
CA VAL A 3 39.56 -23.82 -23.31
C VAL A 3 38.14 -24.39 -23.13
N VAL A 4 37.98 -25.69 -23.34
CA VAL A 4 36.69 -26.39 -23.16
C VAL A 4 36.22 -26.30 -21.71
N ALA A 5 37.13 -26.50 -20.75
CA ALA A 5 36.81 -26.38 -19.33
C ALA A 5 36.41 -24.95 -18.92
N LEU A 6 37.07 -23.92 -19.47
CA LEU A 6 36.73 -22.51 -19.21
C LEU A 6 35.39 -22.11 -19.84
N VAL A 7 35.09 -22.60 -21.05
CA VAL A 7 33.78 -22.39 -21.68
C VAL A 7 32.68 -23.12 -20.89
N ALA A 8 32.94 -24.35 -20.45
CA ALA A 8 32.01 -25.09 -19.60
C ALA A 8 31.76 -24.35 -18.27
N LEU A 9 32.82 -23.89 -17.59
CA LEU A 9 32.69 -23.09 -16.36
C LEU A 9 31.84 -21.84 -16.58
N ARG A 10 32.07 -21.09 -17.68
CA ARG A 10 31.28 -19.92 -18.04
C ARG A 10 29.80 -20.26 -18.22
N ILE A 11 29.50 -21.33 -18.96
CA ILE A 11 28.13 -21.77 -19.22
C ILE A 11 27.47 -22.22 -17.92
N THR A 12 28.15 -22.98 -17.07
CA THR A 12 27.59 -23.48 -15.80
C THR A 12 27.29 -22.34 -14.82
N VAL A 13 28.22 -21.40 -14.64
CA VAL A 13 27.99 -20.21 -13.78
C VAL A 13 26.87 -19.34 -14.37
N GLY A 14 26.89 -19.12 -15.69
CA GLY A 14 25.83 -18.39 -16.38
C GLY A 14 24.46 -19.06 -16.24
N TRP A 15 24.41 -20.40 -16.30
CA TRP A 15 23.20 -21.18 -16.10
C TRP A 15 22.62 -21.02 -14.69
N HIS A 16 23.48 -21.04 -13.67
CA HIS A 16 23.06 -20.81 -12.29
C HIS A 16 22.38 -19.44 -12.12
N PHE A 17 23.03 -18.35 -12.56
CA PHE A 17 22.46 -17.00 -12.51
C PHE A 17 21.16 -16.86 -13.33
N PHE A 18 21.14 -17.46 -14.53
CA PHE A 18 19.99 -17.38 -15.42
C PHE A 18 18.79 -18.13 -14.83
N TYR A 19 19.01 -19.33 -14.30
CA TYR A 19 17.98 -20.12 -13.64
C TYR A 19 17.41 -19.38 -12.43
N GLU A 20 18.28 -18.82 -11.59
CA GLU A 20 17.89 -18.01 -10.42
C GLU A 20 17.05 -16.79 -10.82
N GLY A 21 17.38 -16.13 -11.93
CA GLY A 21 16.62 -15.00 -12.46
C GLY A 21 15.26 -15.42 -13.04
N VAL A 22 15.23 -16.45 -13.88
CA VAL A 22 14.00 -16.96 -14.50
C VAL A 22 13.03 -17.52 -13.45
N TRP A 23 13.52 -18.18 -12.41
CA TRP A 23 12.69 -18.65 -11.31
C TRP A 23 11.99 -17.48 -10.60
N LYS A 24 12.68 -16.35 -10.40
CA LYS A 24 12.09 -15.13 -9.80
C LYS A 24 11.09 -14.44 -10.73
N ILE A 25 11.33 -14.46 -12.06
CA ILE A 25 10.35 -13.97 -13.05
C ILE A 25 9.08 -14.84 -13.04
N ALA A 26 9.23 -16.15 -12.87
CA ALA A 26 8.11 -17.09 -12.87
C ALA A 26 7.31 -17.08 -11.56
N ASN A 27 7.93 -16.66 -10.45
CA ASN A 27 7.31 -16.62 -9.12
C ASN A 27 7.45 -15.21 -8.50
N PRO A 28 6.89 -14.16 -9.15
CA PRO A 28 7.03 -12.79 -8.66
C PRO A 28 6.32 -12.58 -7.31
N ASP A 29 5.29 -13.37 -7.01
CA ASP A 29 4.53 -13.30 -5.77
C ASP A 29 5.21 -14.04 -4.60
N GLU A 30 6.17 -14.93 -4.89
CA GLU A 30 6.90 -15.70 -3.87
C GLU A 30 8.27 -15.10 -3.53
N PHE A 31 8.85 -14.34 -4.45
CA PHE A 31 10.19 -13.79 -4.27
C PHE A 31 10.15 -12.36 -3.72
N SER A 32 10.82 -12.16 -2.59
CA SER A 32 11.28 -10.83 -2.16
C SER A 32 12.70 -10.88 -1.61
N ALA A 33 13.49 -9.85 -1.89
CA ALA A 33 14.81 -9.61 -1.32
C ALA A 33 14.73 -9.09 0.12
N SER A 34 13.56 -8.62 0.58
CA SER A 34 13.39 -8.02 1.91
C SER A 34 13.89 -8.92 3.04
N PRO A 35 13.52 -10.22 3.14
CA PRO A 35 14.02 -11.11 4.21
C PRO A 35 15.54 -11.30 4.21
N PHE A 36 16.16 -11.25 3.03
CA PHE A 36 17.61 -11.35 2.90
C PHE A 36 18.31 -10.08 3.39
N LEU A 37 17.72 -8.90 3.11
CA LEU A 37 18.26 -7.60 3.49
C LEU A 37 18.02 -7.26 4.97
N THR A 38 16.89 -7.67 5.56
CA THR A 38 16.60 -7.46 7.00
C THR A 38 17.54 -8.23 7.92
N THR A 39 18.18 -9.28 7.39
CA THR A 39 19.17 -10.11 8.10
C THR A 39 20.61 -9.74 7.77
N ALA A 40 20.83 -8.58 7.12
CA ALA A 40 22.18 -8.09 6.81
C ALA A 40 23.03 -7.89 8.08
N LYS A 41 24.30 -8.29 8.02
CA LYS A 41 25.22 -8.24 9.18
C LYS A 41 26.56 -7.60 8.82
N GLY A 42 27.25 -7.09 9.84
CA GLY A 42 28.53 -6.41 9.66
C GLY A 42 28.39 -4.91 9.37
N PRO A 43 29.50 -4.24 9.02
CA PRO A 43 29.56 -2.78 8.92
C PRO A 43 28.73 -2.20 7.77
N ALA A 44 28.45 -2.99 6.73
CA ALA A 44 27.64 -2.58 5.59
C ALA A 44 26.13 -2.76 5.82
N ALA A 45 25.70 -3.41 6.92
CA ALA A 45 24.29 -3.67 7.20
C ALA A 45 23.37 -2.43 7.11
N PRO A 46 23.76 -1.23 7.60
CA PRO A 46 22.92 -0.04 7.47
C PRO A 46 22.61 0.36 6.02
N LEU A 47 23.51 0.09 5.07
CA LEU A 47 23.29 0.37 3.65
C LEU A 47 22.15 -0.49 3.10
N PHE A 48 22.09 -1.77 3.48
CA PHE A 48 21.06 -2.71 3.06
C PHE A 48 19.72 -2.42 3.75
N TYR A 49 19.74 -2.08 5.03
CA TYR A 49 18.52 -1.67 5.74
C TYR A 49 17.88 -0.42 5.12
N ALA A 50 18.68 0.53 4.63
CA ALA A 50 18.17 1.73 3.97
C ALA A 50 17.47 1.46 2.62
N MET A 51 17.69 0.27 2.03
CA MET A 51 17.02 -0.14 0.79
C MET A 51 15.60 -0.63 1.05
N ILE A 52 15.30 -1.07 2.27
CA ILE A 52 13.98 -1.58 2.65
C ILE A 52 13.13 -0.41 3.12
N TYR A 53 11.94 -0.28 2.55
CA TYR A 53 11.00 0.73 3.00
C TYR A 53 10.45 0.37 4.37
N ASP A 54 10.61 1.29 5.33
CA ASP A 54 9.98 1.24 6.65
C ASP A 54 10.18 -0.09 7.41
N ILE A 55 11.43 -0.55 7.49
CA ILE A 55 11.81 -1.84 8.10
C ILE A 55 11.29 -2.06 9.54
N ASP A 56 11.11 -0.98 10.30
CA ASP A 56 10.62 -1.02 11.68
C ASP A 56 9.16 -0.51 11.79
N GLY A 57 8.44 -0.37 10.67
CA GLY A 57 7.02 0.02 10.65
C GLY A 57 6.70 1.43 11.17
N ARG A 58 7.70 2.30 11.31
CA ARG A 58 7.55 3.64 11.91
C ARG A 58 6.68 4.61 11.11
N GLN A 59 6.43 4.33 9.84
CA GLN A 59 5.52 5.13 9.02
C GLN A 59 4.18 4.41 8.86
N ARG A 60 4.22 3.14 8.47
CA ARG A 60 3.04 2.34 8.09
C ARG A 60 2.19 1.93 9.28
N LEU A 61 2.80 1.71 10.45
CA LEU A 61 2.09 1.39 11.69
C LEU A 61 1.88 2.61 12.59
N ALA A 62 2.40 3.78 12.20
CA ALA A 62 2.25 4.97 13.02
C ALA A 62 0.78 5.39 13.09
N SER A 63 0.33 5.60 14.33
CA SER A 63 -0.91 6.29 14.60
C SER A 63 -0.65 7.78 14.82
N ARG A 64 -1.50 8.63 14.26
CA ARG A 64 -1.53 10.06 14.53
C ARG A 64 -2.85 10.45 15.17
N GLU A 65 -2.82 11.45 16.04
CA GLU A 65 -4.06 12.10 16.44
C GLU A 65 -4.59 12.95 15.28
N ALA A 66 -5.78 12.60 14.81
CA ALA A 66 -6.47 13.30 13.74
C ALA A 66 -7.89 13.64 14.17
N VAL A 67 -8.37 14.80 13.71
CA VAL A 67 -9.77 15.16 13.84
C VAL A 67 -10.53 14.43 12.74
N THR A 68 -11.47 13.58 13.10
CA THR A 68 -12.28 12.79 12.16
C THR A 68 -13.74 13.21 12.22
N GLY A 69 -14.42 13.11 11.08
CA GLY A 69 -15.87 13.33 10.98
C GLY A 69 -16.70 12.07 11.20
N ARG A 70 -16.15 11.02 11.83
CA ARG A 70 -16.80 9.69 11.92
C ARG A 70 -18.25 9.75 12.45
N PRO A 71 -18.58 10.49 13.53
CA PRO A 71 -19.95 10.58 14.02
C PRO A 71 -20.93 11.17 12.99
N LEU A 72 -20.46 12.14 12.20
CA LEU A 72 -21.26 12.80 11.17
C LEU A 72 -21.44 11.87 9.96
N VAL A 73 -20.38 11.19 9.53
CA VAL A 73 -20.42 10.21 8.44
C VAL A 73 -21.32 9.02 8.79
N GLU A 74 -21.26 8.49 10.01
CA GLU A 74 -22.17 7.44 10.50
C GLU A 74 -23.62 7.90 10.49
N ALA A 75 -23.85 9.15 10.90
CA ALA A 75 -25.18 9.75 10.87
C ALA A 75 -25.74 9.86 9.44
N TRP A 76 -24.91 10.29 8.48
CA TRP A 76 -25.27 10.37 7.07
C TRP A 76 -25.50 9.01 6.43
N ASN A 77 -24.64 8.03 6.73
CA ASN A 77 -24.80 6.64 6.28
C ASN A 77 -26.13 6.06 6.78
N LYS A 78 -26.48 6.29 8.05
CA LYS A 78 -27.79 5.86 8.59
C LYS A 78 -28.96 6.51 7.85
N ILE A 79 -28.86 7.79 7.48
CA ILE A 79 -29.87 8.48 6.67
C ILE A 79 -29.99 7.81 5.29
N ALA A 80 -28.86 7.55 4.63
CA ALA A 80 -28.83 6.89 3.33
C ALA A 80 -29.42 5.47 3.39
N ASP A 81 -29.12 4.69 4.42
CA ASP A 81 -29.63 3.33 4.59
C ASP A 81 -31.13 3.30 4.93
N ASP A 82 -31.60 4.21 5.80
CA ASP A 82 -33.02 4.40 6.05
C ASP A 82 -33.75 4.80 4.76
N ALA A 83 -33.16 5.70 3.98
CA ALA A 83 -33.68 6.16 2.70
C ALA A 83 -33.82 5.02 1.68
N ARG A 84 -32.80 4.16 1.55
CA ARG A 84 -32.85 2.95 0.73
C ARG A 84 -33.90 1.96 1.22
N THR A 85 -33.92 1.69 2.52
CA THR A 85 -34.82 0.70 3.12
C THR A 85 -36.28 1.10 2.93
N ARG A 86 -36.61 2.39 3.11
CA ARG A 86 -37.97 2.90 2.90
C ARG A 86 -38.35 2.86 1.42
N SER A 87 -37.44 3.23 0.53
CA SER A 87 -37.66 3.14 -0.92
C SER A 87 -37.93 1.68 -1.37
N GLY A 88 -37.14 0.72 -0.88
CA GLY A 88 -37.33 -0.70 -1.14
C GLY A 88 -38.64 -1.26 -0.58
N ARG A 89 -39.04 -0.86 0.65
CA ARG A 89 -40.32 -1.28 1.25
C ARG A 89 -41.53 -0.78 0.50
N THR A 90 -41.52 0.47 0.01
CA THR A 90 -42.61 1.03 -0.79
C THR A 90 -42.83 0.21 -2.06
N ILE A 91 -41.75 -0.27 -2.66
CA ILE A 91 -41.80 -1.03 -3.92
C ILE A 91 -42.24 -2.46 -3.67
N GLU A 92 -41.75 -3.11 -2.62
CA GLU A 92 -42.25 -4.44 -2.23
C GLU A 92 -43.75 -4.40 -1.85
N ALA A 93 -44.20 -3.29 -1.27
CA ALA A 93 -45.61 -3.03 -1.02
C ALA A 93 -46.41 -2.82 -2.32
N GLU A 94 -45.85 -2.11 -3.31
CA GLU A 94 -46.47 -1.90 -4.63
C GLU A 94 -46.55 -3.21 -5.44
N ILE A 95 -45.51 -4.05 -5.39
CA ILE A 95 -45.49 -5.41 -5.97
C ILE A 95 -46.58 -6.25 -5.33
N ARG A 96 -46.62 -6.33 -3.99
CA ARG A 96 -47.66 -7.07 -3.25
C ARG A 96 -49.07 -6.56 -3.53
N LYS A 97 -49.24 -5.25 -3.71
CA LYS A 97 -50.54 -4.65 -4.01
C LYS A 97 -51.01 -5.02 -5.42
N ARG A 98 -50.10 -5.02 -6.41
CA ARG A 98 -50.38 -5.51 -7.77
C ARG A 98 -50.69 -7.00 -7.81
N ASP A 99 -49.90 -7.83 -7.14
CA ASP A 99 -50.14 -9.28 -7.06
C ASP A 99 -51.50 -9.62 -6.42
N LYS A 100 -51.96 -8.80 -5.46
CA LYS A 100 -53.30 -8.95 -4.86
C LYS A 100 -54.43 -8.48 -5.78
N LEU A 101 -54.20 -7.47 -6.62
CA LEU A 101 -55.22 -6.95 -7.55
C LEU A 101 -55.43 -7.91 -8.75
N ASP A 102 -54.35 -8.53 -9.24
CA ASP A 102 -54.35 -9.45 -10.37
C ASP A 102 -54.16 -10.92 -9.94
N ALA A 103 -55.03 -11.42 -9.06
CA ALA A 103 -54.98 -12.81 -8.57
C ALA A 103 -55.06 -13.89 -9.68
N LYS A 104 -55.48 -13.52 -10.91
CA LYS A 104 -55.52 -14.41 -12.09
C LYS A 104 -54.25 -14.37 -12.95
N LYS A 105 -53.34 -13.41 -12.73
CA LYS A 105 -52.10 -13.25 -13.49
C LYS A 105 -51.06 -12.48 -12.64
N PRO A 106 -50.38 -13.16 -11.69
CA PRO A 106 -49.38 -12.51 -10.84
C PRO A 106 -48.26 -11.85 -11.68
N LEU A 107 -47.59 -10.86 -11.11
CA LEU A 107 -46.50 -10.16 -11.78
C LEU A 107 -45.42 -11.19 -12.19
N GLY A 108 -45.11 -11.27 -13.49
CA GLY A 108 -44.09 -12.20 -13.97
C GLY A 108 -42.71 -11.86 -13.37
N LEU A 109 -41.85 -12.88 -13.17
CA LEU A 109 -40.52 -12.71 -12.58
C LEU A 109 -39.74 -11.55 -13.24
N ASP A 110 -39.79 -11.45 -14.58
CA ASP A 110 -39.12 -10.42 -15.36
C ASP A 110 -39.59 -8.98 -15.02
N GLN A 111 -40.89 -8.79 -14.73
CA GLN A 111 -41.44 -7.47 -14.37
C GLN A 111 -41.13 -7.09 -12.92
N ALA A 112 -41.09 -8.08 -12.01
CA ALA A 112 -40.65 -7.88 -10.65
C ALA A 112 -39.16 -7.52 -10.60
N ASP A 113 -38.35 -8.20 -11.40
CA ASP A 113 -36.92 -7.92 -11.54
C ASP A 113 -36.68 -6.55 -12.19
N GLU A 114 -37.50 -6.13 -13.15
CA GLU A 114 -37.41 -4.79 -13.75
C GLU A 114 -37.76 -3.67 -12.75
N LEU A 115 -38.75 -3.88 -11.86
CA LEU A 115 -39.07 -2.96 -10.76
C LEU A 115 -37.95 -2.91 -9.71
N ARG A 116 -37.39 -4.06 -9.34
CA ARG A 116 -36.22 -4.16 -8.45
C ARG A 116 -35.00 -3.45 -9.04
N LYS A 117 -34.77 -3.60 -10.34
CA LYS A 117 -33.71 -2.90 -11.06
C LYS A 117 -33.90 -1.38 -11.04
N LYS A 118 -35.12 -0.89 -11.34
CA LYS A 118 -35.44 0.55 -11.21
C LYS A 118 -35.22 1.09 -9.80
N THR A 119 -35.39 0.25 -8.77
CA THR A 119 -35.14 0.62 -7.37
C THR A 119 -33.66 0.78 -7.07
N ASN A 120 -32.84 -0.19 -7.48
CA ASN A 120 -31.39 -0.09 -7.37
C ASN A 120 -30.87 1.12 -8.14
N ASP A 121 -31.47 1.41 -9.30
CA ASP A 121 -31.16 2.58 -10.12
C ASP A 121 -31.54 3.88 -9.41
N ALA A 122 -32.62 3.88 -8.63
CA ALA A 122 -33.08 5.02 -7.85
C ALA A 122 -32.35 5.20 -6.50
N ALA A 123 -31.62 4.18 -6.03
CA ALA A 123 -30.73 4.27 -4.87
C ALA A 123 -29.37 4.89 -5.21
N ARG A 124 -28.94 4.83 -6.48
CA ARG A 124 -27.64 5.38 -6.92
C ARG A 124 -27.49 6.89 -6.67
N PRO A 125 -28.50 7.75 -6.92
CA PRO A 125 -28.38 9.18 -6.63
C PRO A 125 -28.14 9.46 -5.14
N ILE A 126 -28.71 8.64 -4.24
CA ILE A 126 -28.52 8.75 -2.79
C ILE A 126 -27.08 8.41 -2.42
N GLU A 127 -26.52 7.37 -3.05
CA GLU A 127 -25.11 6.98 -2.90
C GLU A 127 -24.15 8.06 -3.42
N GLN A 128 -24.46 8.63 -4.58
CA GLN A 128 -23.68 9.72 -5.17
C GLN A 128 -23.69 10.96 -4.28
N ALA A 129 -24.85 11.32 -3.71
CA ALA A 129 -24.97 12.44 -2.79
C ALA A 129 -24.15 12.22 -1.51
N LEU A 130 -24.20 11.02 -0.92
CA LEU A 130 -23.39 10.67 0.25
C LEU A 130 -21.90 10.74 -0.06
N TRP A 131 -21.49 10.18 -1.20
CA TRP A 131 -20.08 10.23 -1.63
C TRP A 131 -19.58 11.66 -1.81
N GLN A 132 -20.36 12.53 -2.46
CA GLN A 132 -20.00 13.94 -2.62
C GLN A 132 -19.86 14.66 -1.27
N ALA A 133 -20.77 14.38 -0.33
CA ALA A 133 -20.72 14.96 1.01
C ALA A 133 -19.48 14.51 1.79
N GLU A 134 -19.12 13.22 1.71
CA GLU A 134 -17.89 12.69 2.30
C GLU A 134 -16.63 13.32 1.70
N GLN A 135 -16.59 13.55 0.37
CA GLN A 135 -15.47 14.24 -0.27
C GLN A 135 -15.31 15.68 0.22
N GLN A 136 -16.41 16.45 0.24
CA GLN A 136 -16.41 17.82 0.75
C GLN A 136 -15.99 17.90 2.21
N LEU A 137 -16.45 16.95 3.03
CA LEU A 137 -16.05 16.85 4.44
C LEU A 137 -14.55 16.56 4.58
N ASN A 138 -14.00 15.65 3.78
CA ASN A 138 -12.58 15.32 3.81
C ASN A 138 -11.70 16.50 3.36
N GLU A 139 -12.10 17.22 2.31
CA GLU A 139 -11.44 18.46 1.88
C GLU A 139 -11.46 19.51 2.99
N TRP A 140 -12.64 19.73 3.60
CA TRP A 140 -12.77 20.65 4.72
C TRP A 140 -11.90 20.22 5.91
N LEU A 141 -11.88 18.94 6.27
CA LEU A 141 -11.05 18.44 7.37
C LEU A 141 -9.56 18.69 7.08
N ALA A 142 -9.09 18.43 5.86
CA ALA A 142 -7.71 18.68 5.48
C ALA A 142 -7.28 20.15 5.67
N GLU A 143 -8.16 21.10 5.37
CA GLU A 143 -7.91 22.55 5.53
C GLU A 143 -8.05 23.05 6.98
N ASN A 144 -8.83 22.35 7.81
CA ASN A 144 -9.23 22.82 9.14
C ASN A 144 -8.61 22.01 10.29
N GLN A 145 -7.86 20.94 10.00
CA GLN A 145 -7.37 19.98 10.99
C GLN A 145 -6.58 20.62 12.14
N GLU A 146 -5.60 21.48 11.83
CA GLU A 146 -4.75 22.11 12.85
C GLU A 146 -5.54 23.09 13.72
N ALA A 147 -6.44 23.86 13.10
CA ALA A 147 -7.27 24.84 13.80
C ALA A 147 -8.22 24.16 14.80
N ILE A 148 -8.91 23.09 14.37
CA ILE A 148 -9.82 22.34 15.23
C ILE A 148 -9.05 21.56 16.29
N ARG A 149 -7.90 20.95 15.97
CA ARG A 149 -7.08 20.26 16.99
C ARG A 149 -6.57 21.22 18.05
N GLY A 150 -6.11 22.42 17.65
CA GLY A 150 -5.70 23.47 18.58
C GLY A 150 -6.85 23.93 19.50
N LEU A 151 -8.06 24.04 18.95
CA LEU A 151 -9.27 24.34 19.72
C LEU A 151 -9.56 23.25 20.77
N LEU A 152 -9.55 21.97 20.37
CA LEU A 152 -9.81 20.86 21.29
C LEU A 152 -8.75 20.76 22.39
N GLY A 153 -7.47 21.00 22.05
CA GLY A 153 -6.39 21.04 23.04
C GLY A 153 -6.47 22.20 24.03
N GLN A 154 -7.06 23.34 23.63
CA GLN A 154 -7.23 24.54 24.47
C GLN A 154 -8.67 24.69 25.00
N SER A 155 -9.51 23.67 24.89
CA SER A 155 -10.95 23.80 25.16
C SER A 155 -11.25 24.16 26.61
N GLU A 156 -10.41 23.71 27.55
CA GLU A 156 -10.55 24.03 28.98
C GLU A 156 -10.16 25.49 29.28
N GLU A 157 -9.07 25.98 28.68
CA GLU A 157 -8.59 27.35 28.87
C GLU A 157 -9.54 28.39 28.24
N LYS A 158 -10.12 28.04 27.08
CA LYS A 158 -11.01 28.93 26.31
C LYS A 158 -12.49 28.70 26.59
N ALA A 159 -12.86 27.93 27.63
CA ALA A 159 -14.22 27.46 27.85
C ALA A 159 -15.31 28.57 27.84
N ASP A 160 -15.00 29.74 28.41
CA ASP A 160 -15.93 30.88 28.51
C ASP A 160 -15.89 31.82 27.29
N GLN A 161 -14.97 31.62 26.35
CA GLN A 161 -14.88 32.45 25.14
C GLN A 161 -16.03 32.13 24.19
N LYS A 162 -16.59 33.17 23.56
CA LYS A 162 -17.58 33.02 22.51
C LYS A 162 -16.93 32.55 21.22
N ILE A 163 -17.68 31.77 20.44
CA ILE A 163 -17.29 31.36 19.09
C ILE A 163 -17.57 32.53 18.15
N GLU A 164 -16.52 33.26 17.77
CA GLU A 164 -16.62 34.44 16.90
C GLU A 164 -15.54 34.40 15.80
N GLY A 165 -15.75 35.18 14.73
CA GLY A 165 -14.78 35.37 13.66
C GLY A 165 -14.50 34.13 12.83
N ASP A 166 -13.22 33.79 12.66
CA ASP A 166 -12.73 32.71 11.77
C ASP A 166 -13.25 31.33 12.18
N LEU A 167 -13.35 31.05 13.50
CA LEU A 167 -13.86 29.77 13.99
C LEU A 167 -15.33 29.58 13.65
N LEU A 168 -16.15 30.63 13.80
CA LEU A 168 -17.58 30.56 13.46
C LEU A 168 -17.76 30.28 11.97
N ALA A 169 -17.02 30.98 11.10
CA ALA A 169 -17.08 30.77 9.65
C ALA A 169 -16.70 29.34 9.24
N ARG A 170 -15.71 28.73 9.91
CA ARG A 170 -15.33 27.32 9.67
C ARG A 170 -16.45 26.35 10.05
N LEU A 171 -17.09 26.57 11.21
CA LEU A 171 -18.22 25.75 11.67
C LEU A 171 -19.45 25.92 10.76
N GLU A 172 -19.75 27.14 10.33
CA GLU A 172 -20.81 27.41 9.35
C GLU A 172 -20.55 26.72 8.01
N ALA A 173 -19.29 26.64 7.55
CA ALA A 173 -18.95 25.88 6.36
C ALA A 173 -19.24 24.38 6.52
N LEU A 174 -19.00 23.80 7.71
CA LEU A 174 -19.34 22.41 8.00
C LEU A 174 -20.87 22.18 8.01
N GLU A 175 -21.64 23.13 8.57
CA GLU A 175 -23.11 23.12 8.48
C GLU A 175 -23.58 23.15 7.02
N GLN A 176 -22.93 23.95 6.18
CA GLN A 176 -23.28 24.08 4.77
C GLN A 176 -23.02 22.79 3.97
N ILE A 177 -22.01 22.00 4.32
CA ILE A 177 -21.77 20.67 3.72
C ILE A 177 -22.95 19.74 4.03
N GLU A 178 -23.34 19.64 5.30
CA GLU A 178 -24.50 18.81 5.68
C GLU A 178 -25.79 19.28 4.99
N LYS A 179 -26.02 20.60 4.95
CA LYS A 179 -27.19 21.16 4.30
C LYS A 179 -27.24 20.80 2.81
N THR A 180 -26.10 20.88 2.13
CA THR A 180 -25.98 20.52 0.71
C THR A 180 -26.30 19.03 0.50
N TYR A 181 -25.83 18.15 1.39
CA TYR A 181 -26.16 16.72 1.38
C TYR A 181 -27.67 16.47 1.57
N LEU A 182 -28.28 17.09 2.58
CA LEU A 182 -29.70 16.93 2.86
C LEU A 182 -30.58 17.49 1.74
N ASP A 183 -30.21 18.63 1.16
CA ASP A 183 -30.90 19.22 0.00
C ASP A 183 -30.79 18.30 -1.22
N ALA A 184 -29.66 17.60 -1.42
CA ALA A 184 -29.51 16.62 -2.48
C ALA A 184 -30.44 15.41 -2.27
N ILE A 185 -30.51 14.86 -1.05
CA ILE A 185 -31.47 13.80 -0.70
C ILE A 185 -32.90 14.26 -0.90
N GLN A 186 -33.23 15.47 -0.47
CA GLN A 186 -34.57 16.03 -0.59
C GLN A 186 -34.97 16.21 -2.05
N LYS A 187 -34.07 16.70 -2.91
CA LYS A 187 -34.30 16.79 -4.36
C LYS A 187 -34.56 15.43 -5.00
N ILE A 188 -33.86 14.39 -4.57
CA ILE A 188 -34.11 13.01 -5.01
C ILE A 188 -35.52 12.60 -4.57
N ALA A 189 -35.87 12.81 -3.30
CA ALA A 189 -37.20 12.52 -2.78
C ALA A 189 -38.32 13.24 -3.54
N ASP A 190 -38.10 14.49 -3.95
CA ASP A 190 -39.09 15.30 -4.67
C ASP A 190 -39.26 14.92 -6.15
N ALA A 191 -38.31 14.17 -6.73
CA ALA A 191 -38.38 13.73 -8.13
C ALA A 191 -39.43 12.62 -8.38
N ASP A 192 -39.81 11.86 -7.34
CA ASP A 192 -40.81 10.80 -7.41
C ASP A 192 -41.81 10.90 -6.22
N PRO A 193 -43.13 11.04 -6.47
CA PRO A 193 -44.14 11.06 -5.42
C PRO A 193 -44.09 9.85 -4.46
N ALA A 194 -43.69 8.67 -4.96
CA ALA A 194 -43.53 7.47 -4.14
C ALA A 194 -42.31 7.58 -3.20
N GLN A 195 -41.23 8.21 -3.68
CA GLN A 195 -40.05 8.49 -2.86
C GLN A 195 -40.31 9.59 -1.84
N LYS A 196 -41.06 10.63 -2.21
CA LYS A 196 -41.46 11.72 -1.30
C LYS A 196 -42.21 11.22 -0.07
N ALA A 197 -43.14 10.27 -0.27
CA ALA A 197 -43.88 9.63 0.83
C ALA A 197 -43.00 8.66 1.64
N ALA A 198 -42.00 8.03 1.02
CA ALA A 198 -41.12 7.07 1.66
C ALA A 198 -40.01 7.75 2.50
N LEU A 199 -39.38 8.80 1.99
CA LEU A 199 -38.22 9.45 2.59
C LEU A 199 -38.61 10.38 3.73
N GLY A 200 -39.72 11.12 3.60
CA GLY A 200 -40.10 12.15 4.57
C GLY A 200 -39.08 13.29 4.62
N SER A 201 -39.11 14.11 5.68
CA SER A 201 -38.04 15.10 5.92
C SER A 201 -36.95 14.52 6.82
N PHE A 202 -35.70 14.58 6.37
CA PHE A 202 -34.54 14.35 7.22
C PHE A 202 -34.12 15.70 7.81
N GLY A 203 -34.16 15.83 9.14
CA GLY A 203 -33.72 17.05 9.82
C GLY A 203 -32.18 17.12 9.91
N PRO A 204 -31.59 18.33 9.92
CA PRO A 204 -30.15 18.50 10.10
C PRO A 204 -29.65 17.89 11.41
N ARG A 205 -28.48 17.23 11.37
CA ARG A 205 -27.84 16.69 12.59
C ARG A 205 -27.06 17.77 13.32
N ILE A 206 -26.43 18.65 12.56
CA ILE A 206 -25.76 19.86 13.00
C ILE A 206 -26.83 20.89 13.34
N ASP A 207 -26.88 21.26 14.62
CA ASP A 207 -27.65 22.42 15.05
C ASP A 207 -26.80 23.68 14.79
N PRO A 208 -27.39 24.80 14.31
CA PRO A 208 -26.62 26.00 13.99
C PRO A 208 -25.83 26.49 15.19
N TRP A 209 -24.55 26.78 14.97
CA TRP A 209 -23.72 27.46 15.97
C TRP A 209 -24.02 28.94 15.90
N THR A 210 -24.44 29.53 17.03
CA THR A 210 -24.72 30.97 17.09
C THR A 210 -23.55 31.71 17.74
N PRO A 211 -23.36 33.02 17.49
CA PRO A 211 -22.31 33.83 18.12
C PRO A 211 -22.38 33.85 19.66
N GLU A 212 -23.54 33.54 20.25
CA GLU A 212 -23.70 33.42 21.70
C GLU A 212 -23.22 32.09 22.27
N THR A 213 -22.82 31.15 21.41
CA THR A 213 -22.35 29.83 21.83
C THR A 213 -20.90 29.92 22.31
N THR A 214 -20.62 29.35 23.49
CA THR A 214 -19.27 29.35 24.08
C THR A 214 -18.47 28.13 23.65
N VAL A 215 -17.14 28.27 23.57
CA VAL A 215 -16.22 27.19 23.19
C VAL A 215 -16.39 25.98 24.10
N GLY A 216 -16.56 26.15 25.41
CA GLY A 216 -16.72 25.01 26.35
C GLY A 216 -18.02 24.21 26.18
N ARG A 217 -19.04 24.76 25.50
CA ARG A 217 -20.27 24.01 25.16
C ARG A 217 -20.07 23.09 23.96
N VAL A 218 -19.16 23.46 23.07
CA VAL A 218 -19.02 22.94 21.71
C VAL A 218 -17.76 22.11 21.56
N ALA A 219 -16.67 22.49 22.22
CA ALA A 219 -15.40 21.80 22.22
C ALA A 219 -15.16 21.16 23.57
N LYS A 220 -14.90 19.85 23.55
CA LYS A 220 -14.32 19.09 24.65
C LYS A 220 -12.92 18.62 24.25
N SER A 221 -12.14 18.13 25.19
CA SER A 221 -10.75 17.68 24.96
C SER A 221 -10.61 16.69 23.79
N THR A 222 -11.61 15.86 23.54
CA THR A 222 -11.57 14.83 22.48
C THR A 222 -12.68 14.96 21.42
N GLU A 223 -13.58 15.93 21.53
CA GLU A 223 -14.77 15.99 20.65
C GLU A 223 -15.25 17.41 20.39
N LEU A 224 -15.65 17.66 19.14
CA LEU A 224 -16.46 18.81 18.78
C LEU A 224 -17.93 18.39 18.68
N ARG A 225 -18.81 19.15 19.31
CA ARG A 225 -20.23 18.86 19.49
C ARG A 225 -21.10 19.98 18.92
N THR A 226 -22.36 19.69 18.62
CA THR A 226 -23.36 20.71 18.30
C THR A 226 -23.73 21.52 19.54
N ALA A 227 -24.45 22.63 19.37
CA ALA A 227 -25.01 23.40 20.48
C ALA A 227 -25.91 22.58 21.42
N LYS A 228 -26.52 21.48 20.93
CA LYS A 228 -27.31 20.53 21.72
C LYS A 228 -26.52 19.33 22.24
N GLY A 229 -25.20 19.32 22.06
CA GLY A 229 -24.28 18.35 22.65
C GLY A 229 -24.07 17.06 21.84
N ARG A 230 -24.53 16.98 20.59
CA ARG A 230 -24.29 15.82 19.71
C ARG A 230 -22.86 15.86 19.15
N PRO A 231 -22.10 14.76 19.16
CA PRO A 231 -20.75 14.75 18.57
C PRO A 231 -20.84 14.92 17.05
N VAL A 232 -19.98 15.78 16.51
CA VAL A 232 -19.85 16.06 15.07
C VAL A 232 -18.47 15.62 14.60
N LEU A 233 -17.42 16.06 15.29
CA LEU A 233 -16.04 15.66 15.04
C LEU A 233 -15.43 15.06 16.29
N THR A 234 -14.51 14.12 16.13
CA THR A 234 -13.79 13.46 17.22
C THR A 234 -12.29 13.56 16.98
N LEU A 235 -11.51 13.83 18.03
CA LEU A 235 -10.06 13.71 18.00
C LEU A 235 -9.71 12.28 18.40
N GLU A 236 -9.20 11.53 17.45
CA GLU A 236 -8.92 10.10 17.62
C GLU A 236 -7.52 9.76 17.13
N SER A 237 -6.98 8.67 17.66
CA SER A 237 -5.77 8.07 17.13
C SER A 237 -6.14 7.31 15.85
N VAL A 238 -5.75 7.85 14.69
CA VAL A 238 -5.96 7.26 13.37
C VAL A 238 -4.65 6.69 12.88
N ALA A 239 -4.70 5.46 12.38
CA ALA A 239 -3.59 4.79 11.74
C ALA A 239 -4.05 4.22 10.39
N GLY A 240 -3.07 3.91 9.53
CA GLY A 240 -3.33 3.35 8.21
C GLY A 240 -3.52 4.36 7.09
N ASP A 241 -3.34 5.67 7.33
CA ASP A 241 -3.50 6.71 6.30
C ASP A 241 -2.67 6.43 5.04
N ILE A 242 -1.42 5.94 5.21
CA ILE A 242 -0.53 5.59 4.08
C ILE A 242 -1.18 4.53 3.19
N TYR A 243 -1.86 3.54 3.77
CA TYR A 243 -2.55 2.51 3.01
C TYR A 243 -3.82 3.06 2.36
N LEU A 244 -4.60 3.87 3.07
CA LEU A 244 -5.82 4.48 2.54
C LEU A 244 -5.51 5.41 1.34
N ASP A 245 -4.44 6.19 1.44
CA ASP A 245 -3.94 7.04 0.36
C ASP A 245 -3.43 6.21 -0.82
N ALA A 246 -2.67 5.14 -0.56
CA ALA A 246 -2.21 4.23 -1.60
C ALA A 246 -3.37 3.53 -2.31
N TRP A 247 -4.37 3.05 -1.57
CA TRP A 247 -5.51 2.29 -2.09
C TRP A 247 -6.51 3.18 -2.84
N SER A 248 -6.70 4.43 -2.39
CA SER A 248 -7.50 5.42 -3.12
C SER A 248 -6.82 5.81 -4.43
N GLY A 249 -5.50 6.06 -4.42
CA GLY A 249 -4.72 6.29 -5.63
C GLY A 249 -4.74 5.10 -6.60
N GLN A 250 -4.68 3.87 -6.07
CA GLN A 250 -4.79 2.63 -6.84
C GLN A 250 -6.16 2.49 -7.50
N ARG A 251 -7.25 2.78 -6.78
CA ARG A 251 -8.62 2.79 -7.33
C ARG A 251 -8.70 3.73 -8.52
N ASP A 252 -8.24 4.97 -8.35
CA ASP A 252 -8.36 6.02 -9.35
C ASP A 252 -7.50 5.71 -10.58
N ALA A 253 -6.30 5.16 -10.36
CA ALA A 253 -5.43 4.65 -11.41
C ALA A 253 -6.09 3.48 -12.17
N ALA A 254 -6.78 2.57 -11.48
CA ALA A 254 -7.50 1.46 -12.10
C ALA A 254 -8.67 1.96 -12.96
N VAL A 255 -9.51 2.86 -12.42
CA VAL A 255 -10.63 3.48 -13.15
C VAL A 255 -10.13 4.11 -14.45
N LYS A 256 -9.03 4.87 -14.38
CA LYS A 256 -8.43 5.54 -15.54
C LYS A 256 -7.79 4.55 -16.54
N LYS A 257 -6.99 3.59 -16.06
CA LYS A 257 -6.24 2.65 -16.92
C LYS A 257 -7.18 1.74 -17.72
N PHE A 258 -8.22 1.22 -17.06
CA PHE A 258 -9.14 0.28 -17.68
C PHE A 258 -10.28 0.97 -18.43
N GLY A 259 -10.50 2.26 -18.18
CA GLY A 259 -11.66 2.99 -18.71
C GLY A 259 -12.95 2.42 -18.13
N MET A 260 -12.97 2.23 -16.81
CA MET A 260 -14.13 1.70 -16.09
C MET A 260 -15.34 2.61 -16.35
N ASN A 261 -16.49 2.01 -16.61
CA ASN A 261 -17.73 2.77 -16.74
C ASN A 261 -18.20 3.31 -15.38
N GLU A 262 -19.21 4.18 -15.37
CA GLU A 262 -19.71 4.83 -14.14
C GLU A 262 -20.16 3.80 -13.08
N GLN A 263 -20.74 2.68 -13.49
CA GLN A 263 -21.14 1.60 -12.57
C GLN A 263 -19.93 0.90 -11.96
N GLN A 264 -18.91 0.56 -12.76
CA GLN A 264 -17.68 -0.06 -12.30
C GLN A 264 -16.89 0.87 -11.37
N ALA A 265 -16.85 2.17 -11.69
CA ALA A 265 -16.20 3.17 -10.84
C ALA A 265 -16.93 3.32 -9.49
N HIS A 266 -18.27 3.28 -9.50
CA HIS A 266 -19.06 3.28 -8.28
C HIS A 266 -18.80 2.03 -7.41
N GLU A 267 -18.80 0.85 -8.03
CA GLU A 267 -18.46 -0.41 -7.33
C GLU A 267 -17.03 -0.40 -6.78
N ALA A 268 -16.06 0.13 -7.53
CA ALA A 268 -14.69 0.29 -7.06
C ALA A 268 -14.61 1.21 -5.82
N GLY A 269 -15.43 2.27 -5.77
CA GLY A 269 -15.60 3.12 -4.61
C GLY A 269 -16.21 2.39 -3.40
N ARG A 270 -17.19 1.51 -3.64
CA ARG A 270 -17.80 0.66 -2.59
C ARG A 270 -16.79 -0.34 -2.03
N VAL A 271 -16.03 -1.01 -2.89
CA VAL A 271 -14.94 -1.92 -2.50
C VAL A 271 -13.90 -1.18 -1.67
N TYR A 272 -13.46 0.00 -2.10
CA TYR A 272 -12.54 0.83 -1.31
C TYR A 272 -13.07 1.13 0.09
N ARG A 273 -14.33 1.56 0.24
CA ARG A 273 -14.91 1.86 1.56
C ARG A 273 -14.96 0.63 2.47
N GLN A 274 -15.28 -0.53 1.91
CA GLN A 274 -15.30 -1.79 2.66
C GLN A 274 -13.91 -2.12 3.23
N TYR A 275 -12.87 -2.05 2.40
CA TYR A 275 -11.49 -2.32 2.82
C TYR A 275 -10.92 -1.23 3.72
N ALA A 276 -11.30 0.04 3.52
CA ALA A 276 -10.93 1.14 4.40
C ALA A 276 -11.49 0.94 5.82
N ALA A 277 -12.74 0.47 5.94
CA ALA A 277 -13.29 0.08 7.24
C ALA A 277 -12.50 -1.06 7.88
N SER A 278 -12.12 -2.08 7.11
CA SER A 278 -11.28 -3.19 7.61
C SER A 278 -9.92 -2.74 8.12
N ILE A 279 -9.27 -1.75 7.48
CA ILE A 279 -8.03 -1.13 8.00
C ILE A 279 -8.29 -0.47 9.36
N HIS A 280 -9.36 0.32 9.47
CA HIS A 280 -9.66 1.01 10.72
C HIS A 280 -9.93 0.04 11.86
N ASP A 281 -10.71 -1.01 11.60
CA ASP A 281 -10.98 -2.08 12.57
C ASP A 281 -9.68 -2.79 12.97
N TYR A 282 -8.83 -3.12 11.99
CA TYR A 282 -7.54 -3.77 12.23
C TYR A 282 -6.63 -2.96 13.15
N PHE A 283 -6.49 -1.65 12.89
CA PHE A 283 -5.68 -0.78 13.73
C PHE A 283 -6.32 -0.51 15.09
N ALA A 284 -7.65 -0.49 15.19
CA ALA A 284 -8.34 -0.38 16.47
C ALA A 284 -8.09 -1.62 17.35
N GLU A 285 -8.14 -2.82 16.76
CA GLU A 285 -7.87 -4.09 17.45
C GLU A 285 -6.39 -4.24 17.85
N ASN A 286 -5.46 -3.80 16.99
CA ASN A 286 -4.01 -3.94 17.21
C ASN A 286 -3.35 -2.72 17.86
N ARG A 287 -4.14 -1.73 18.30
CA ARG A 287 -3.63 -0.46 18.84
C ARG A 287 -2.67 -0.65 20.02
N GLU A 288 -3.11 -1.34 21.08
CA GLU A 288 -2.31 -1.54 22.28
C GLU A 288 -1.01 -2.33 22.00
N PRO A 289 -1.04 -3.46 21.24
CA PRO A 289 0.18 -4.15 20.82
C PRO A 289 1.16 -3.27 20.03
N ILE A 290 0.67 -2.48 19.07
CA ILE A 290 1.51 -1.60 18.24
C ILE A 290 2.14 -0.48 19.09
N GLU A 291 1.38 0.12 20.00
CA GLU A 291 1.91 1.13 20.94
C GLU A 291 2.98 0.52 21.88
N ALA A 292 2.75 -0.70 22.37
CA ALA A 292 3.71 -1.42 23.20
C ALA A 292 5.00 -1.76 22.42
N TYR A 293 4.87 -2.17 21.16
CA TYR A 293 5.96 -2.40 20.23
C TYR A 293 6.83 -1.15 20.07
N PHE A 294 6.22 0.01 19.75
CA PHE A 294 6.99 1.25 19.62
C PHE A 294 7.68 1.65 20.93
N GLY A 295 7.05 1.39 22.08
CA GLY A 295 7.70 1.54 23.38
C GLY A 295 8.94 0.66 23.53
N SER A 296 8.87 -0.61 23.13
CA SER A 296 9.99 -1.55 23.14
C SER A 296 11.10 -1.16 22.16
N LEU A 297 10.74 -0.76 20.95
CA LEU A 297 11.66 -0.29 19.91
C LEU A 297 12.43 0.96 20.38
N ASN A 298 11.74 1.94 20.94
CA ASN A 298 12.37 3.16 21.45
C ASN A 298 13.34 2.85 22.61
N ARG A 299 12.97 1.96 23.54
CA ARG A 299 13.88 1.52 24.62
C ARG A 299 15.11 0.80 24.07
N PHE A 300 14.92 -0.07 23.08
CA PHE A 300 16.01 -0.79 22.42
C PHE A 300 16.99 0.17 21.73
N GLU A 301 16.48 1.13 20.97
CA GLU A 301 17.32 2.14 20.30
C GLU A 301 18.08 3.02 21.28
N GLN A 302 17.42 3.47 22.36
CA GLN A 302 18.07 4.24 23.41
C GLN A 302 19.19 3.43 24.09
N ALA A 303 18.95 2.15 24.40
CA ALA A 303 19.96 1.26 24.97
C ALA A 303 21.14 1.02 24.02
N LYS A 304 20.89 0.97 22.71
CA LYS A 304 21.92 0.86 21.68
C LYS A 304 22.72 2.15 21.53
N ALA A 305 22.06 3.31 21.59
CA ALA A 305 22.67 4.63 21.51
C ALA A 305 23.52 4.98 22.74
N ALA A 306 23.09 4.56 23.93
CA ALA A 306 23.83 4.74 25.19
C ALA A 306 25.20 4.03 25.21
N GLY A 307 25.44 3.10 24.27
CA GLY A 307 26.71 2.39 24.15
C GLY A 307 26.96 1.40 25.29
N GLY A 308 28.18 0.87 25.33
CA GLY A 308 28.65 -0.07 26.35
C GLY A 308 29.20 -1.38 25.78
N ASP A 309 29.89 -2.12 26.65
CA ASP A 309 30.82 -3.22 26.36
C ASP A 309 30.49 -4.14 25.16
N ASN A 310 31.53 -4.41 24.36
CA ASN A 310 31.56 -5.23 23.14
C ASN A 310 31.40 -6.75 23.40
N ALA A 311 30.85 -7.14 24.56
CA ALA A 311 30.76 -8.51 25.00
C ALA A 311 29.89 -9.37 24.06
N ALA A 312 30.33 -10.60 23.79
CA ALA A 312 29.69 -11.50 22.82
C ALA A 312 28.21 -11.78 23.15
N TYR A 313 27.86 -11.95 24.43
CA TYR A 313 26.47 -12.20 24.85
C TYR A 313 25.55 -10.98 24.62
N ARG A 314 26.08 -9.75 24.70
CA ARG A 314 25.31 -8.53 24.38
C ARG A 314 25.09 -8.38 22.89
N LYS A 315 26.09 -8.69 22.07
CA LYS A 315 25.93 -8.70 20.59
C LYS A 315 24.84 -9.69 20.16
N LYS A 316 24.83 -10.88 20.78
CA LYS A 316 23.76 -11.86 20.62
C LYS A 316 22.39 -11.30 20.99
N ARG A 317 22.24 -10.83 22.23
CA ARG A 317 20.98 -10.28 22.71
C ARG A 317 20.48 -9.13 21.82
N ASN A 318 21.34 -8.17 21.49
CA ASN A 318 20.94 -7.02 20.67
C ASN A 318 20.48 -7.44 19.26
N TRP A 319 21.10 -8.47 18.69
CA TRP A 319 20.67 -9.01 17.41
C TRP A 319 19.34 -9.75 17.53
N ASP A 320 19.23 -10.65 18.50
CA ASP A 320 18.02 -11.44 18.75
C ASP A 320 16.82 -10.51 19.04
N ASP A 321 17.01 -9.49 19.89
CA ASP A 321 16.00 -8.47 20.20
C ASP A 321 15.62 -7.66 18.96
N GLN A 322 16.60 -7.26 18.13
CA GLN A 322 16.33 -6.52 16.89
C GLN A 322 15.53 -7.36 15.89
N GLN A 323 15.89 -8.64 15.71
CA GLN A 323 15.18 -9.52 14.80
C GLN A 323 13.78 -9.85 15.33
N LEU A 324 13.60 -9.97 16.64
CA LEU A 324 12.29 -10.17 17.27
C LEU A 324 11.38 -8.95 17.06
N LEU A 325 11.88 -7.74 17.29
CA LEU A 325 11.12 -6.50 17.04
C LEU A 325 10.74 -6.36 15.55
N ARG A 326 11.64 -6.69 14.63
CA ARG A 326 11.34 -6.67 13.19
C ARG A 326 10.34 -7.75 12.79
N ALA A 327 10.42 -8.94 13.38
CA ALA A 327 9.46 -10.01 13.12
C ALA A 327 8.05 -9.62 13.62
N GLU A 328 7.97 -8.98 14.77
CA GLU A 328 6.72 -8.45 15.33
C GLU A 328 6.09 -7.39 14.40
N ALA A 329 6.88 -6.40 13.97
CA ALA A 329 6.43 -5.40 12.99
C ALA A 329 6.02 -6.04 11.65
N ASN A 330 6.82 -6.97 11.13
CA ASN A 330 6.54 -7.65 9.87
C ASN A 330 5.28 -8.51 9.92
N ALA A 331 4.87 -9.02 11.08
CA ALA A 331 3.60 -9.75 11.21
C ALA A 331 2.42 -8.83 10.87
N TRP A 332 2.35 -7.66 11.50
CA TRP A 332 1.30 -6.68 11.20
C TRP A 332 1.40 -6.11 9.78
N LEU A 333 2.61 -5.76 9.33
CA LEU A 333 2.81 -5.24 7.98
C LEU A 333 2.43 -6.28 6.92
N GLY A 334 2.76 -7.56 7.14
CA GLY A 334 2.41 -8.65 6.23
C GLY A 334 0.89 -8.86 6.12
N GLU A 335 0.15 -8.77 7.22
CA GLU A 335 -1.32 -8.84 7.20
C GLU A 335 -1.94 -7.65 6.47
N LEU A 336 -1.41 -6.44 6.68
CA LEU A 336 -1.84 -5.24 5.97
C LEU A 336 -1.50 -5.29 4.46
N ASP A 337 -0.33 -5.82 4.11
CA ASP A 337 0.08 -6.06 2.72
C ASP A 337 -0.82 -7.10 2.03
N ALA A 338 -1.15 -8.19 2.73
CA ALA A 338 -2.10 -9.19 2.24
C ALA A 338 -3.50 -8.58 2.03
N MET A 339 -3.97 -7.73 2.94
CA MET A 339 -5.24 -7.02 2.78
C MET A 339 -5.25 -6.10 1.55
N GLY A 340 -4.12 -5.46 1.25
CA GLY A 340 -3.95 -4.63 0.06
C GLY A 340 -3.98 -5.45 -1.24
N GLU A 341 -3.44 -6.66 -1.19
CA GLU A 341 -3.50 -7.60 -2.31
C GLU A 341 -4.92 -8.11 -2.55
N ASP A 342 -5.64 -8.46 -1.48
CA ASP A 342 -7.05 -8.84 -1.57
C ASP A 342 -7.90 -7.70 -2.15
N TYR A 343 -7.64 -6.45 -1.72
CA TYR A 343 -8.27 -5.26 -2.30
C TYR A 343 -7.98 -5.12 -3.79
N ARG A 344 -6.73 -5.32 -4.22
CA ARG A 344 -6.33 -5.28 -5.63
C ARG A 344 -7.05 -6.34 -6.45
N LEU A 345 -7.15 -7.56 -5.93
CA LEU A 345 -7.88 -8.67 -6.56
C LEU A 345 -9.38 -8.36 -6.66
N ALA A 346 -9.97 -7.76 -5.62
CA ALA A 346 -11.35 -7.30 -5.65
C ALA A 346 -11.60 -6.25 -6.76
N LEU A 347 -10.70 -5.27 -6.90
CA LEU A 347 -10.76 -4.31 -8.02
C LEU A 347 -10.62 -5.00 -9.38
N HIS A 348 -9.71 -5.96 -9.51
CA HIS A 348 -9.54 -6.74 -10.74
C HIS A 348 -10.80 -7.56 -11.07
N GLY A 349 -11.52 -8.05 -10.06
CA GLY A 349 -12.79 -8.76 -10.20
C GLY A 349 -13.92 -7.92 -10.81
N LEU A 350 -13.83 -6.58 -10.76
CA LEU A 350 -14.80 -5.66 -11.36
C LEU A 350 -14.62 -5.48 -12.88
N LEU A 351 -13.49 -5.92 -13.43
CA LEU A 351 -13.14 -5.76 -14.83
C LEU A 351 -13.80 -6.81 -15.72
N ASP A 352 -14.21 -6.41 -16.92
CA ASP A 352 -14.62 -7.35 -17.98
C ASP A 352 -13.41 -8.02 -18.64
N GLU A 353 -13.64 -9.10 -19.40
CA GLU A 353 -12.56 -9.85 -20.06
C GLU A 353 -11.72 -9.00 -21.05
N GLY A 354 -12.34 -8.02 -21.70
CA GLY A 354 -11.63 -7.09 -22.60
C GLY A 354 -10.77 -6.07 -21.84
N GLN A 355 -11.21 -5.67 -20.65
CA GLN A 355 -10.46 -4.80 -19.74
C GLN A 355 -9.31 -5.56 -19.08
N LYS A 356 -9.51 -6.81 -18.65
CA LYS A 356 -8.44 -7.67 -18.11
C LYS A 356 -7.30 -7.87 -19.11
N ALA A 357 -7.60 -7.90 -20.41
CA ALA A 357 -6.58 -7.96 -21.46
C ALA A 357 -5.66 -6.73 -21.50
N LYS A 358 -6.04 -5.58 -20.90
CA LYS A 358 -5.18 -4.40 -20.76
C LYS A 358 -4.10 -4.57 -19.67
N GLY A 359 -4.09 -5.70 -18.98
CA GLY A 359 -3.10 -6.08 -17.97
C GLY A 359 -3.61 -5.95 -16.55
N VAL A 360 -2.68 -5.98 -15.60
CA VAL A 360 -3.00 -6.02 -14.16
C VAL A 360 -3.35 -4.65 -13.58
N VAL A 361 -4.16 -4.64 -12.52
CA VAL A 361 -4.41 -3.45 -11.70
C VAL A 361 -3.07 -2.92 -11.18
N PRO A 362 -2.74 -1.62 -11.36
CA PRO A 362 -1.47 -1.07 -10.89
C PRO A 362 -1.30 -1.32 -9.39
N THR A 363 -0.12 -1.77 -8.97
CA THR A 363 0.30 -1.74 -7.57
C THR A 363 0.98 -0.41 -7.30
N GLY A 364 0.88 0.11 -6.06
CA GLY A 364 1.72 1.21 -5.64
C GLY A 364 3.16 0.70 -5.57
N LEU A 365 4.06 1.21 -6.43
CA LEU A 365 5.48 0.82 -6.41
C LEU A 365 6.09 1.18 -5.05
N THR A 366 6.35 0.18 -4.22
CA THR A 366 7.13 0.37 -2.99
C THR A 366 8.62 0.27 -3.32
N ARG A 367 9.50 0.86 -2.48
CA ARG A 367 10.96 0.79 -2.73
C ARG A 367 11.49 -0.65 -2.71
N SER A 368 10.80 -1.56 -2.03
CA SER A 368 11.12 -2.99 -1.99
C SER A 368 10.91 -3.66 -3.35
N ASP A 369 9.86 -3.28 -4.09
CA ASP A 369 9.58 -3.82 -5.44
C ASP A 369 10.66 -3.46 -6.45
N LEU A 370 11.30 -2.30 -6.30
CA LEU A 370 12.42 -1.89 -7.15
C LEU A 370 13.63 -2.81 -6.94
N MET A 371 13.86 -3.25 -5.69
CA MET A 371 14.94 -4.18 -5.39
C MET A 371 14.66 -5.54 -6.02
N ASP A 372 13.44 -6.03 -5.85
CA ASP A 372 13.02 -7.34 -6.36
C ASP A 372 13.10 -7.37 -7.89
N PHE A 373 12.68 -6.28 -8.54
CA PHE A 373 12.88 -6.04 -9.96
C PHE A 373 14.37 -6.04 -10.34
N ALA A 374 15.20 -5.22 -9.68
CA ALA A 374 16.61 -5.07 -10.01
C ALA A 374 17.39 -6.40 -9.85
N VAL A 375 17.16 -7.13 -8.75
CA VAL A 375 17.79 -8.44 -8.50
C VAL A 375 17.35 -9.45 -9.56
N THR A 376 16.06 -9.52 -9.86
CA THR A 376 15.50 -10.47 -10.83
C THR A 376 16.07 -10.25 -12.23
N TRP A 377 16.04 -9.01 -12.72
CA TRP A 377 16.49 -8.67 -14.07
C TRP A 377 18.02 -8.67 -14.20
N SER A 378 18.76 -8.27 -13.17
CA SER A 378 20.23 -8.35 -13.20
C SER A 378 20.72 -9.79 -13.28
N LEU A 379 20.20 -10.70 -12.45
CA LEU A 379 20.54 -12.14 -12.49
C LEU A 379 20.23 -12.75 -13.86
N THR A 380 19.04 -12.49 -14.38
CA THR A 380 18.60 -12.99 -15.69
C THR A 380 19.50 -12.48 -16.81
N ALA A 381 19.77 -11.17 -16.85
CA ALA A 381 20.59 -10.57 -17.90
C ALA A 381 22.05 -11.04 -17.85
N ILE A 382 22.65 -11.11 -16.65
CA ILE A 382 24.01 -11.59 -16.45
C ILE A 382 24.13 -13.06 -16.88
N GLY A 383 23.23 -13.91 -16.39
CA GLY A 383 23.23 -15.33 -16.72
C GLY A 383 23.06 -15.60 -18.22
N PHE A 384 22.09 -14.93 -18.85
CA PHE A 384 21.86 -15.03 -20.29
C PHE A 384 23.09 -14.60 -21.10
N CYS A 385 23.68 -13.45 -20.77
CA CYS A 385 24.90 -12.95 -21.40
C CYS A 385 26.07 -13.95 -21.28
N MET A 386 26.22 -14.60 -20.12
CA MET A 386 27.27 -15.60 -19.90
C MET A 386 27.03 -16.92 -20.66
N ILE A 387 25.78 -17.39 -20.76
CA ILE A 387 25.46 -18.61 -21.53
C ILE A 387 25.78 -18.38 -23.01
N VAL A 388 25.22 -17.30 -23.59
CA VAL A 388 25.41 -16.92 -25.00
C VAL A 388 26.85 -16.47 -25.28
N GLY A 389 27.56 -15.98 -24.26
CA GLY A 389 28.88 -15.39 -24.39
C GLY A 389 28.84 -14.02 -25.10
N LEU A 390 27.81 -13.23 -24.80
CA LEU A 390 27.60 -11.85 -25.24
C LEU A 390 28.02 -10.89 -24.13
N CYS A 391 28.84 -9.89 -24.45
CA CYS A 391 29.43 -8.95 -23.50
C CYS A 391 30.06 -9.65 -22.28
N ASN A 392 30.75 -10.78 -22.49
CA ASN A 392 31.14 -11.71 -21.43
C ASN A 392 31.93 -11.04 -20.30
N ARG A 393 32.85 -10.13 -20.64
CA ARG A 393 33.65 -9.40 -19.64
C ARG A 393 32.76 -8.54 -18.74
N LEU A 394 31.81 -7.82 -19.31
CA LEU A 394 30.88 -6.99 -18.55
C LEU A 394 29.91 -7.84 -17.73
N ALA A 395 29.41 -8.95 -18.29
CA ALA A 395 28.56 -9.89 -17.56
C ALA A 395 29.29 -10.50 -16.35
N CYS A 396 30.56 -10.91 -16.53
CA CYS A 396 31.39 -11.45 -15.46
C CYS A 396 31.69 -10.39 -14.38
N LEU A 397 32.01 -9.15 -14.76
CA LEU A 397 32.22 -8.05 -13.81
C LEU A 397 30.92 -7.66 -13.08
N GLY A 398 29.80 -7.62 -13.79
CA GLY A 398 28.48 -7.33 -13.22
C GLY A 398 28.06 -8.38 -12.21
N GLY A 399 28.18 -9.67 -12.53
CA GLY A 399 27.85 -10.74 -11.59
C GLY A 399 28.86 -10.85 -10.44
N ALA A 400 30.15 -10.58 -10.66
CA ALA A 400 31.10 -10.45 -9.57
C ALA A 400 30.73 -9.29 -8.64
N GLY A 401 30.32 -8.14 -9.18
CA GLY A 401 29.83 -7.00 -8.41
C GLY A 401 28.56 -7.32 -7.62
N PHE A 402 27.62 -8.06 -8.22
CA PHE A 402 26.43 -8.57 -7.53
C PHE A 402 26.83 -9.50 -6.36
N LEU A 403 27.75 -10.43 -6.57
CA LEU A 403 28.22 -11.32 -5.50
C LEU A 403 28.98 -10.58 -4.41
N VAL A 404 29.71 -9.51 -4.73
CA VAL A 404 30.28 -8.61 -3.70
C VAL A 404 29.16 -8.01 -2.85
N ALA A 405 28.07 -7.53 -3.45
CA ALA A 405 26.93 -7.02 -2.69
C ALA A 405 26.33 -8.11 -1.78
N VAL A 406 26.13 -9.33 -2.29
CA VAL A 406 25.63 -10.49 -1.51
C VAL A 406 26.57 -10.84 -0.35
N LEU A 407 27.89 -10.87 -0.59
CA LEU A 407 28.91 -11.12 0.43
C LEU A 407 28.95 -10.01 1.48
N LEU A 408 28.72 -8.75 1.10
CA LEU A 408 28.65 -7.63 2.03
C LEU A 408 27.37 -7.64 2.86
N THR A 409 26.26 -8.20 2.35
CA THR A 409 25.04 -8.39 3.14
C THR A 409 25.27 -9.42 4.24
N GLN A 410 25.93 -10.55 3.94
CA GLN A 410 26.15 -11.64 4.89
C GLN A 410 27.60 -12.13 4.91
N PRO A 411 28.56 -11.32 5.39
CA PRO A 411 29.97 -11.68 5.40
C PRO A 411 30.22 -12.91 6.29
N PRO A 412 30.94 -13.94 5.80
CA PRO A 412 31.19 -15.18 6.55
C PRO A 412 32.30 -15.02 7.62
N TRP A 413 32.61 -13.80 8.06
CA TRP A 413 33.73 -13.56 8.97
C TRP A 413 33.44 -13.97 10.41
N PRO A 414 34.38 -14.65 11.12
CA PRO A 414 34.18 -15.13 12.49
C PRO A 414 33.91 -14.03 13.53
N LEU A 415 34.30 -12.80 13.25
CA LEU A 415 34.17 -11.65 14.16
C LEU A 415 32.81 -10.94 14.05
N ILE A 416 31.99 -11.29 13.06
CA ILE A 416 30.68 -10.68 12.82
C ILE A 416 29.59 -11.54 13.44
N TYR A 417 28.74 -10.89 14.24
CA TYR A 417 27.55 -11.51 14.81
C TYR A 417 26.33 -11.19 13.94
N PRO A 418 25.40 -12.15 13.69
CA PRO A 418 25.43 -13.55 14.12
C PRO A 418 26.44 -14.40 13.31
N PRO A 419 27.01 -15.46 13.92
CA PRO A 419 27.86 -16.41 13.18
C PRO A 419 27.06 -17.11 12.06
N ALA A 420 27.76 -17.67 11.07
CA ALA A 420 27.11 -18.46 10.04
C ALA A 420 26.41 -19.70 10.65
N PRO A 421 25.25 -20.14 10.11
CA PRO A 421 24.57 -21.34 10.59
C PRO A 421 25.44 -22.59 10.40
N ASP A 422 25.40 -23.53 11.35
CA ASP A 422 26.20 -24.75 11.32
C ASP A 422 25.97 -25.62 10.07
N VAL A 423 24.75 -25.52 9.49
CA VAL A 423 24.32 -26.29 8.31
C VAL A 423 25.12 -25.95 7.04
N VAL A 424 25.67 -24.73 6.95
CA VAL A 424 26.43 -24.26 5.77
C VAL A 424 27.93 -24.60 5.89
N GLY A 425 28.37 -25.07 7.06
CA GLY A 425 29.77 -25.27 7.39
C GLY A 425 30.47 -23.96 7.78
N HIS A 426 31.59 -24.07 8.52
CA HIS A 426 32.35 -22.91 8.99
C HIS A 426 33.23 -22.35 7.87
N ALA A 427 32.61 -21.68 6.90
CA ALA A 427 33.34 -20.89 5.92
C ALA A 427 34.03 -19.72 6.64
N LEU A 428 35.35 -19.80 6.82
CA LEU A 428 36.13 -18.76 7.51
C LEU A 428 36.12 -17.44 6.72
N ILE A 429 36.24 -17.55 5.39
CA ILE A 429 36.29 -16.43 4.43
C ILE A 429 35.70 -16.88 3.07
N VAL A 430 35.92 -18.15 2.70
CA VAL A 430 35.56 -18.70 1.39
C VAL A 430 34.26 -19.49 1.51
N ASP A 431 33.15 -18.84 1.17
CA ASP A 431 31.84 -19.49 1.01
C ASP A 431 31.56 -19.78 -0.48
N LYS A 432 30.40 -20.37 -0.78
CA LYS A 432 29.99 -20.67 -2.17
C LYS A 432 29.98 -19.42 -3.06
N ASN A 433 29.52 -18.29 -2.51
CA ASN A 433 29.39 -17.03 -3.23
C ASN A 433 30.77 -16.44 -3.56
N PHE A 434 31.74 -16.57 -2.65
CA PHE A 434 33.12 -16.15 -2.86
C PHE A 434 33.81 -16.97 -3.95
N VAL A 435 33.64 -18.30 -3.95
CA VAL A 435 34.21 -19.17 -4.99
C VAL A 435 33.63 -18.81 -6.36
N GLU A 436 32.32 -18.59 -6.44
CA GLU A 436 31.65 -18.20 -7.67
C GLU A 436 32.10 -16.82 -8.16
N MET A 437 32.24 -15.84 -7.25
CA MET A 437 32.78 -14.51 -7.56
C MET A 437 34.20 -14.61 -8.12
N MET A 438 35.05 -15.45 -7.52
CA MET A 438 36.42 -15.63 -8.00
C MET A 438 36.47 -16.30 -9.38
N ALA A 439 35.58 -17.26 -9.64
CA ALA A 439 35.42 -17.85 -10.96
C ALA A 439 35.01 -16.80 -12.00
N MET A 440 34.07 -15.91 -11.65
CA MET A 440 33.65 -14.82 -12.53
C MET A 440 34.77 -13.81 -12.80
N LEU A 441 35.54 -13.41 -11.78
CA LEU A 441 36.70 -12.53 -11.95
C LEU A 441 37.77 -13.18 -12.86
N ALA A 442 38.02 -14.47 -12.69
CA ALA A 442 38.92 -15.21 -13.59
C ALA A 442 38.40 -15.23 -15.04
N LEU A 443 37.11 -15.48 -15.24
CA LEU A 443 36.46 -15.45 -16.55
C LEU A 443 36.44 -14.04 -17.18
N ALA A 444 36.41 -12.97 -16.37
CA ALA A 444 36.50 -11.59 -16.84
C ALA A 444 37.90 -11.26 -17.40
N CYS A 445 38.95 -11.81 -16.79
CA CYS A 445 40.34 -11.63 -17.23
C CYS A 445 40.69 -12.45 -18.49
N LEU A 446 39.93 -13.50 -18.78
CA LEU A 446 40.19 -14.42 -19.88
C LEU A 446 39.31 -14.11 -21.10
N PRO A 447 39.80 -14.29 -22.34
CA PRO A 447 39.02 -14.02 -23.55
C PRO A 447 38.01 -15.15 -23.88
N VAL A 448 37.35 -15.73 -22.86
CA VAL A 448 36.45 -16.89 -23.02
C VAL A 448 35.25 -16.59 -23.91
N GLY A 449 34.78 -15.34 -23.92
CA GLY A 449 33.75 -14.87 -24.86
C GLY A 449 34.16 -15.00 -26.34
N ARG A 450 35.46 -14.92 -26.66
CA ARG A 450 35.96 -15.03 -28.04
C ARG A 450 36.19 -16.47 -28.48
N TRP A 451 36.31 -17.42 -27.55
CA TRP A 451 36.57 -18.83 -27.85
C TRP A 451 35.31 -19.67 -28.06
N GLY A 452 34.19 -19.28 -27.47
CA GLY A 452 32.94 -20.04 -27.54
C GLY A 452 31.71 -19.19 -27.24
N GLY A 453 31.69 -17.93 -27.70
CA GLY A 453 30.62 -16.97 -27.41
C GLY A 453 30.35 -16.02 -28.57
N LEU A 454 29.22 -15.32 -28.51
CA LEU A 454 28.80 -14.36 -29.53
C LEU A 454 29.72 -13.12 -29.61
N ASP A 455 30.53 -12.86 -28.59
CA ASP A 455 31.57 -11.83 -28.59
C ASP A 455 32.58 -12.00 -29.73
N ALA A 456 32.83 -13.23 -30.18
CA ALA A 456 33.67 -13.48 -31.36
C ALA A 456 33.06 -12.85 -32.63
N PHE A 457 31.74 -12.95 -32.78
CA PHE A 457 30.99 -12.40 -33.90
C PHE A 457 30.91 -10.87 -33.82
N LEU A 458 30.60 -10.31 -32.65
CA LEU A 458 30.55 -8.86 -32.45
C LEU A 458 31.91 -8.19 -32.68
N HIS A 459 32.99 -8.80 -32.17
CA HIS A 459 34.33 -8.27 -32.40
C HIS A 459 34.69 -8.31 -33.89
N ARG A 460 34.31 -9.38 -34.60
CA ARG A 460 34.60 -9.54 -36.03
C ARG A 460 33.78 -8.58 -36.91
N TRP A 461 32.50 -8.38 -36.62
CA TRP A 461 31.59 -7.60 -37.46
C TRP A 461 31.54 -6.11 -37.09
N PHE A 462 31.62 -5.76 -35.81
CA PHE A 462 31.54 -4.37 -35.35
C PHE A 462 32.87 -3.85 -34.79
N GLY A 463 33.56 -4.64 -33.97
CA GLY A 463 34.81 -4.22 -33.34
C GLY A 463 35.94 -3.91 -34.33
N ARG A 464 36.22 -4.83 -35.27
CA ARG A 464 37.27 -4.66 -36.29
C ARG A 464 37.04 -3.45 -37.21
N PRO A 465 35.85 -3.21 -37.81
CA PRO A 465 35.64 -2.02 -38.62
C PRO A 465 35.65 -0.72 -37.82
N LEU A 466 35.21 -0.73 -36.55
CA LEU A 466 35.28 0.46 -35.69
C LEU A 466 36.72 0.81 -35.33
N MET A 467 37.55 -0.17 -34.95
CA MET A 467 38.98 0.03 -34.65
C MET A 467 39.75 0.52 -35.88
N LYS A 468 39.45 -0.02 -37.07
CA LYS A 468 39.99 0.48 -38.34
C LYS A 468 39.60 1.93 -38.62
N ARG A 469 38.38 2.35 -38.27
CA ARG A 469 37.89 3.72 -38.45
C ARG A 469 38.54 4.73 -37.49
N PHE A 470 39.00 4.28 -36.32
CA PHE A 470 39.71 5.09 -35.33
C PHE A 470 41.25 4.91 -35.35
N GLY A 471 41.80 4.25 -36.37
CA GLY A 471 43.26 4.16 -36.59
C GLY A 471 44.00 3.17 -35.69
N PHE A 472 43.29 2.30 -34.97
CA PHE A 472 43.93 1.22 -34.21
C PHE A 472 44.11 0.00 -35.11
N SER A 473 45.33 -0.20 -35.62
CA SER A 473 45.74 -1.45 -36.28
C SER A 473 46.19 -2.43 -35.21
N CYS A 474 45.39 -3.48 -34.96
CA CYS A 474 45.89 -4.67 -34.29
C CYS A 474 46.39 -5.63 -35.37
N ASP A 475 47.70 -5.70 -35.55
CA ASP A 475 48.32 -6.83 -36.22
C ASP A 475 48.32 -8.02 -35.26
N GLU A 476 47.71 -9.11 -35.76
CA GLU A 476 47.59 -10.50 -35.31
C GLU A 476 47.04 -10.82 -33.90
#